data_AF-A0A521SU17-F1
#
_entry.id   AF-A0A521SU17-F1
#
_cell.length_a   1.000
_cell.length_b   1.000
_cell.length_c   1.000
_cell.angle_alpha   90.00
_cell.angle_beta   90.00
_cell.angle_gamma   90.00
#
_symmetry.space_group_name_H-M   'P 1'
#
loop_
_entity.id
_entity.type
_entity.pdbx_description
1 polymer ?
#
loop_
_entity_poly.entity_id
_entity_poly.type
_entity_poly.pdbx_seq_one_letter_code
_entity_poly.pdbx_strand_id
1 'polypeptide(L)'
;RSIENLRPWPWVTMMEGDGLALSGGPFDAILLNAGVTHVQPHWLETIAPGGRMLVPLTAVAASPLGPAMPNIGKGLLMLIVRTDDPVVFDARPVTFVAIYSGQGLRDGAINAKLGESMKKMPFAPVKRFRLDPHEPAPTCWMHDATGCWSL
;
A
#
# COMPACT_ATOMS: atom_id res chain seq x y z
N ARG A 1 -9.69 26.36 8.46
CA ARG A 1 -10.18 26.17 7.07
C ARG A 1 -10.56 24.73 6.75
N SER A 2 -9.70 23.71 6.88
CA SER A 2 -10.04 22.34 6.47
C SER A 2 -11.26 21.73 7.19
N ILE A 3 -11.36 21.87 8.52
CA ILE A 3 -12.53 21.38 9.30
C ILE A 3 -13.81 22.13 8.93
N GLU A 4 -13.71 23.44 8.69
CA GLU A 4 -14.88 24.28 8.36
C GLU A 4 -15.51 23.85 7.03
N ASN A 5 -14.68 23.50 6.06
CA ASN A 5 -15.14 22.98 4.77
C ASN A 5 -15.87 21.63 4.91
N LEU A 6 -15.59 20.85 5.96
CA LEU A 6 -16.18 19.53 6.20
C LEU A 6 -17.44 19.57 7.10
N ARG A 7 -17.79 20.75 7.65
CA ARG A 7 -18.95 20.93 8.55
C ARG A 7 -20.28 20.37 8.02
N PRO A 8 -20.59 20.38 6.70
CA PRO A 8 -21.82 19.77 6.19
C PRO A 8 -21.91 18.25 6.34
N TRP A 9 -20.81 17.55 6.64
CA TRP A 9 -20.78 16.09 6.78
C TRP A 9 -20.49 15.68 8.23
N PRO A 10 -21.53 15.56 9.08
CA PRO A 10 -21.35 15.32 10.51
C PRO A 10 -20.75 13.94 10.85
N TRP A 11 -20.77 13.00 9.90
CA TRP A 11 -20.13 11.68 10.02
C TRP A 11 -18.64 11.68 9.68
N VAL A 12 -18.07 12.82 9.29
CA VAL A 12 -16.64 12.94 8.99
C VAL A 12 -15.91 13.47 10.24
N THR A 13 -15.00 12.67 10.76
CA THR A 13 -14.06 13.10 11.79
C THR A 13 -12.70 13.38 11.14
N MET A 14 -12.18 14.59 11.33
CA MET A 14 -10.86 14.97 10.85
C MET A 14 -9.85 14.86 12.00
N MET A 15 -8.73 14.20 11.73
CA MET A 15 -7.62 14.06 12.68
C MET A 15 -6.36 14.62 12.03
N GLU A 16 -5.63 15.46 12.77
CA GLU A 16 -4.28 15.90 12.39
C GLU A 16 -3.27 14.95 13.04
N GLY A 17 -2.37 14.37 12.26
CA GLY A 17 -1.38 13.44 12.76
C GLY A 17 -0.61 12.72 11.67
N ASP A 18 0.23 11.78 12.08
CA ASP A 18 0.97 10.89 11.19
C ASP A 18 0.12 9.66 10.85
N GLY A 19 -0.07 9.38 9.55
CA GLY A 19 -0.75 8.17 9.10
C GLY A 19 -0.04 6.87 9.49
N LEU A 20 1.27 6.92 9.78
CA LEU A 20 2.00 5.81 10.41
C LEU A 20 1.56 5.55 11.84
N ALA A 21 0.99 6.53 12.53
CA ALA A 21 0.50 6.37 13.90
C ALA A 21 -1.02 6.10 13.91
N LEU A 22 -1.58 5.56 12.81
CA LEU A 22 -2.98 5.16 12.74
C LEU A 22 -3.30 4.29 13.95
N SER A 23 -4.24 4.76 14.76
CA SER A 23 -4.73 4.09 15.96
C SER A 23 -6.25 4.01 15.88
N GLY A 24 -6.82 3.01 16.54
CA GLY A 24 -8.25 2.69 16.51
C GLY A 24 -8.59 1.52 15.61
N GLY A 25 -9.87 1.41 15.25
CA GLY A 25 -10.45 0.28 14.53
C GLY A 25 -11.25 -0.66 15.45
N PRO A 26 -11.71 -1.81 14.91
CA PRO A 26 -11.48 -2.26 13.55
C PRO A 26 -12.23 -1.43 12.50
N PHE A 27 -11.67 -1.30 11.28
CA PHE A 27 -12.24 -0.56 10.16
C PHE A 27 -12.72 -1.50 9.05
N ASP A 28 -13.93 -1.30 8.54
CA ASP A 28 -14.45 -2.07 7.40
C ASP A 28 -13.70 -1.78 6.09
N ALA A 29 -13.21 -0.54 5.96
CA ALA A 29 -12.46 -0.09 4.80
C ALA A 29 -11.39 0.94 5.17
N ILE A 30 -10.22 0.82 4.56
CA ILE A 30 -9.12 1.79 4.66
C ILE A 30 -8.72 2.22 3.24
N LEU A 31 -8.66 3.53 2.99
CA LEU A 31 -8.18 4.11 1.73
C LEU A 31 -6.93 4.93 1.99
N LEU A 32 -5.79 4.50 1.44
CA LEU A 32 -4.58 5.28 1.43
C LEU A 32 -4.53 6.11 0.15
N ASN A 33 -4.52 7.43 0.30
CA ASN A 33 -4.41 8.36 -0.82
C ASN A 33 -2.99 8.95 -0.93
N ALA A 34 -1.97 8.11 -0.74
CA ALA A 34 -0.56 8.44 -0.86
C ALA A 34 0.25 7.21 -1.27
N GLY A 35 1.31 7.42 -2.05
CA GLY A 35 2.19 6.36 -2.55
C GLY A 35 3.17 5.85 -1.49
N VAL A 36 3.12 4.55 -1.20
CA VAL A 36 4.00 3.87 -0.24
C VAL A 36 4.88 2.83 -0.95
N THR A 37 5.98 2.41 -0.32
CA THR A 37 6.80 1.29 -0.85
C THR A 37 6.36 -0.07 -0.30
N HIS A 38 5.74 -0.10 0.87
CA HIS A 38 5.25 -1.29 1.56
C HIS A 38 4.02 -0.95 2.41
N VAL A 39 3.24 -1.98 2.75
CA VAL A 39 2.13 -1.87 3.68
C VAL A 39 2.67 -2.04 5.09
N GLN A 40 2.23 -1.19 6.01
CA GLN A 40 2.63 -1.33 7.40
C GLN A 40 1.82 -2.43 8.09
N PRO A 41 2.45 -3.37 8.83
CA PRO A 41 1.75 -4.47 9.49
C PRO A 41 0.60 -4.02 10.39
N HIS A 42 0.82 -2.97 11.18
CA HIS A 42 -0.20 -2.46 12.12
C HIS A 42 -1.45 -1.91 11.41
N TRP A 43 -1.33 -1.39 10.18
CA TRP A 43 -2.51 -0.99 9.42
C TRP A 43 -3.41 -2.19 9.10
N LEU A 44 -2.81 -3.35 8.82
CA LEU A 44 -3.55 -4.59 8.52
C LEU A 44 -4.28 -5.12 9.75
N GLU A 45 -3.68 -4.99 10.93
CA GLU A 45 -4.28 -5.36 12.23
C GLU A 45 -5.57 -4.56 12.51
N THR A 46 -5.65 -3.33 12.01
CA THR A 46 -6.83 -2.46 12.17
C THR A 46 -7.98 -2.77 11.20
N ILE A 47 -7.82 -3.68 10.24
CA ILE A 47 -8.89 -4.04 9.29
C ILE A 47 -9.87 -5.00 9.99
N ALA A 48 -11.17 -4.74 9.91
CA ALA A 48 -12.21 -5.66 10.40
C ALA A 48 -12.17 -7.03 9.68
N PRO A 49 -12.66 -8.13 10.28
CA PRO A 49 -12.87 -9.38 9.55
C PRO A 49 -13.68 -9.16 8.27
N GLY A 50 -13.18 -9.63 7.12
CA GLY A 50 -13.77 -9.36 5.80
C GLY A 50 -13.64 -7.91 5.28
N GLY A 51 -13.02 -7.03 6.07
CA GLY A 51 -12.71 -5.66 5.70
C GLY A 51 -11.59 -5.58 4.65
N ARG A 52 -11.35 -4.37 4.14
CA ARG A 52 -10.46 -4.17 2.99
C ARG A 52 -9.62 -2.90 3.06
N MET A 53 -8.46 -2.94 2.42
CA MET A 53 -7.58 -1.79 2.26
C MET A 53 -7.27 -1.56 0.79
N LEU A 54 -7.33 -0.31 0.36
CA LEU A 54 -6.85 0.13 -0.94
C LEU A 54 -5.58 0.96 -0.76
N VAL A 55 -4.46 0.46 -1.28
CA VAL A 55 -3.12 1.04 -1.03
C VAL A 55 -2.31 1.20 -2.33
N PRO A 56 -1.82 2.42 -2.64
CA PRO A 56 -0.92 2.64 -3.76
C PRO A 56 0.51 2.16 -3.47
N LEU A 57 0.89 0.99 -3.97
CA LEU A 57 2.29 0.56 -3.98
C LEU A 57 3.00 1.19 -5.16
N THR A 58 3.97 2.06 -4.89
CA THR A 58 4.62 2.87 -5.91
C THR A 58 6.12 2.87 -5.75
N ALA A 59 6.85 2.79 -6.86
CA ALA A 59 8.27 3.07 -6.91
C ALA A 59 8.51 4.47 -7.49
N VAL A 60 9.52 5.16 -6.98
CA VAL A 60 10.08 6.35 -7.61
C VAL A 60 11.34 5.88 -8.34
N ALA A 61 11.32 5.97 -9.67
CA ALA A 61 12.49 5.72 -10.49
C ALA A 61 13.10 7.05 -10.94
N ALA A 62 14.41 7.06 -11.15
CA ALA A 62 15.04 8.10 -11.96
C ALA A 62 14.45 8.01 -13.37
N SER A 63 13.71 9.04 -13.79
CA SER A 63 13.11 9.09 -15.12
C SER A 63 14.18 9.48 -16.15
N PRO A 64 14.32 8.75 -17.28
CA PRO A 64 15.17 9.19 -18.38
C PRO A 64 14.57 10.39 -19.15
N LEU A 65 13.32 10.79 -18.89
CA LEU A 65 12.60 11.87 -19.57
C LEU A 65 12.65 13.23 -18.83
N GLY A 66 13.71 13.49 -18.06
CA GLY A 66 13.87 14.71 -17.24
C GLY A 66 13.78 14.42 -15.75
N PRO A 67 14.01 15.42 -14.86
CA PRO A 67 14.04 15.20 -13.42
C PRO A 67 12.72 14.54 -13.03
N ALA A 68 12.81 13.35 -12.41
CA ALA A 68 11.66 12.75 -11.76
C ALA A 68 11.01 13.83 -10.91
N MET A 69 9.70 14.07 -11.04
CA MET A 69 8.99 14.82 -10.01
C MET A 69 9.24 14.04 -8.73
N PRO A 70 10.11 14.53 -7.82
CA PRO A 70 10.75 13.67 -6.81
C PRO A 70 9.70 13.10 -5.85
N ASN A 71 8.55 13.76 -5.79
CA ASN A 71 7.45 13.44 -4.90
C ASN A 71 6.33 12.67 -5.59
N ILE A 72 6.47 12.18 -6.83
CA ILE A 72 5.44 11.36 -7.50
C ILE A 72 5.96 9.94 -7.73
N GLY A 73 5.33 8.98 -7.05
CA GLY A 73 5.55 7.55 -7.28
C GLY A 73 4.63 7.02 -8.36
N LYS A 74 5.09 5.97 -9.07
CA LYS A 74 4.32 5.23 -10.08
C LYS A 74 4.22 3.77 -9.69
N GLY A 75 3.07 3.15 -9.90
CA GLY A 75 2.89 1.75 -9.56
C GLY A 75 1.46 1.25 -9.62
N LEU A 76 1.08 0.38 -8.69
CA LEU A 76 -0.20 -0.31 -8.69
C LEU A 76 -1.02 0.07 -7.46
N LEU A 77 -2.29 0.37 -7.69
CA LEU A 77 -3.28 0.45 -6.63
C LEU A 77 -3.68 -0.97 -6.25
N MET A 78 -3.29 -1.41 -5.06
CA MET A 78 -3.53 -2.76 -4.57
C MET A 78 -4.79 -2.78 -3.70
N LEU A 79 -5.69 -3.71 -3.94
CA LEU A 79 -6.77 -4.06 -3.02
C LEU A 79 -6.30 -5.23 -2.17
N ILE A 80 -6.40 -5.10 -0.87
CA ILE A 80 -6.13 -6.14 0.14
C ILE A 80 -7.43 -6.42 0.88
N VAL A 81 -7.77 -7.67 1.10
CA VAL A 81 -8.96 -8.11 1.84
C VAL A 81 -8.52 -9.05 2.95
N ARG A 82 -9.00 -8.78 4.17
CA ARG A 82 -8.68 -9.58 5.35
C ARG A 82 -9.33 -10.96 5.24
N THR A 83 -8.55 -12.01 5.47
CA THR A 83 -9.04 -13.39 5.58
C THR A 83 -9.16 -13.79 7.05
N ASP A 84 -9.62 -15.03 7.30
CA ASP A 84 -9.68 -15.60 8.66
C ASP A 84 -8.27 -15.90 9.22
N ASP A 85 -7.26 -16.03 8.37
CA ASP A 85 -5.87 -16.15 8.77
C ASP A 85 -5.27 -14.75 9.02
N PRO A 86 -4.74 -14.46 10.22
CA PRO A 86 -4.24 -13.13 10.58
C PRO A 86 -3.00 -12.70 9.79
N VAL A 87 -2.28 -13.63 9.15
CA VAL A 87 -1.04 -13.34 8.41
C VAL A 87 -1.19 -13.55 6.91
N VAL A 88 -2.37 -13.96 6.42
CA VAL A 88 -2.64 -14.14 4.99
C VAL A 88 -3.83 -13.27 4.56
N PHE A 89 -3.63 -12.54 3.47
CA PHE A 89 -4.61 -11.63 2.89
C PHE A 89 -4.88 -12.02 1.43
N ASP A 90 -6.12 -11.89 0.99
CA ASP A 90 -6.41 -11.80 -0.44
C ASP A 90 -5.92 -10.45 -0.95
N ALA A 91 -5.23 -10.42 -2.08
CA ALA A 91 -4.68 -9.19 -2.63
C ALA A 91 -4.73 -9.20 -4.15
N ARG A 92 -5.04 -8.07 -4.79
CA ARG A 92 -4.97 -7.97 -6.25
C ARG A 92 -4.68 -6.54 -6.70
N PRO A 93 -3.99 -6.35 -7.85
CA PRO A 93 -3.95 -5.03 -8.46
C PRO A 93 -5.35 -4.63 -8.95
N VAL A 94 -5.66 -3.34 -8.83
CA VAL A 94 -6.89 -2.73 -9.33
C VAL A 94 -6.61 -1.92 -10.59
N THR A 95 -5.59 -1.07 -10.55
CA THR A 95 -5.20 -0.20 -11.67
C THR A 95 -3.77 0.30 -11.49
N PHE A 96 -3.18 0.83 -12.55
CA PHE A 96 -1.99 1.67 -12.44
C PHE A 96 -2.35 3.02 -11.78
N VAL A 97 -1.39 3.59 -11.05
CA VAL A 97 -1.52 4.90 -10.39
C VAL A 97 -0.20 5.67 -10.42
N ALA A 98 -0.31 6.98 -10.64
CA ALA A 98 0.74 7.95 -10.35
C ALA A 98 0.21 8.91 -9.29
N ILE A 99 0.86 8.99 -8.13
CA ILE A 99 0.35 9.71 -6.96
C ILE A 99 1.51 10.31 -6.15
N TYR A 100 1.19 11.35 -5.37
CA TYR A 100 2.14 11.91 -4.41
C TYR A 100 2.63 10.84 -3.43
N SER A 101 3.94 10.82 -3.24
CA SER A 101 4.64 10.00 -2.25
C SER A 101 4.21 10.39 -0.84
N GLY A 102 3.89 9.39 -0.03
CA GLY A 102 3.67 9.61 1.40
C GLY A 102 4.98 9.99 2.09
N GLN A 103 4.97 11.09 2.84
CA GLN A 103 6.12 11.50 3.64
C GLN A 103 6.36 10.47 4.76
N GLY A 104 7.59 9.98 4.90
CA GLY A 104 7.93 8.93 5.87
C GLY A 104 7.44 7.51 5.53
N LEU A 105 6.63 7.34 4.47
CA LEU A 105 6.01 6.05 4.09
C LEU A 105 6.83 5.26 3.06
N ARG A 106 8.11 5.61 2.88
CA ARG A 106 8.94 5.08 1.81
C ARG A 106 10.28 4.62 2.35
N ASP A 107 10.71 3.47 1.86
CA ASP A 107 12.02 2.88 2.13
C ASP A 107 12.82 2.74 0.84
N GLY A 108 14.09 3.15 0.84
CA GLY A 108 14.94 3.16 -0.35
C GLY A 108 15.29 1.77 -0.89
N ALA A 109 15.52 0.80 -0.01
CA ALA A 109 15.85 -0.57 -0.39
C ALA A 109 14.62 -1.30 -0.96
N ILE A 110 13.46 -1.11 -0.33
CA ILE A 110 12.17 -1.64 -0.82
C ILE A 110 11.79 -0.95 -2.13
N ASN A 111 12.03 0.36 -2.29
CA ASN A 111 11.75 1.09 -3.53
C ASN A 111 12.47 0.47 -4.73
N ALA A 112 13.75 0.09 -4.57
CA ALA A 112 14.50 -0.58 -5.63
C ALA A 112 13.89 -1.94 -5.99
N LYS A 113 13.58 -2.78 -4.99
CA LYS A 113 12.95 -4.10 -5.20
C LYS A 113 11.57 -4.00 -5.86
N LEU A 114 10.75 -3.04 -5.41
CA LEU A 114 9.43 -2.77 -5.97
C LEU A 114 9.55 -2.33 -7.43
N GLY A 115 10.50 -1.43 -7.73
CA GLY A 115 10.81 -0.99 -9.09
C GLY A 115 11.20 -2.16 -10.01
N GLU A 116 12.07 -3.06 -9.57
CA GLU A 116 12.42 -4.27 -10.34
C GLU A 116 11.22 -5.20 -10.53
N SER A 117 10.37 -5.36 -9.51
CA SER A 117 9.17 -6.19 -9.60
C SER A 117 8.14 -5.64 -10.59
N MET A 118 8.01 -4.32 -10.70
CA MET A 118 7.15 -3.65 -11.68
C MET A 118 7.62 -3.82 -13.12
N LYS A 119 8.93 -4.01 -13.37
CA LYS A 119 9.42 -4.29 -14.74
C LYS A 119 8.97 -5.66 -15.25
N LYS A 120 8.60 -6.59 -14.36
CA LYS A 120 8.33 -7.99 -14.70
C LYS A 120 6.97 -8.22 -15.39
N MET A 121 6.03 -7.25 -15.37
CA MET A 121 4.82 -7.18 -16.22
C MET A 121 3.93 -5.99 -15.80
N PRO A 122 3.14 -5.38 -16.70
CA PRO A 122 2.26 -4.24 -16.37
C PRO A 122 1.09 -4.61 -15.43
N PHE A 123 0.73 -5.89 -15.33
CA PHE A 123 -0.25 -6.39 -14.37
C PHE A 123 0.41 -7.48 -13.51
N ALA A 124 0.71 -7.16 -12.26
CA ALA A 124 1.27 -8.13 -11.33
C ALA A 124 0.26 -9.27 -11.11
N PRO A 125 0.64 -10.55 -11.27
CA PRO A 125 -0.28 -11.69 -11.10
C PRO A 125 -0.60 -11.98 -9.62
N VAL A 126 -0.62 -10.95 -8.78
CA VAL A 126 -0.79 -11.07 -7.33
C VAL A 126 -2.23 -11.45 -7.00
N LYS A 127 -2.38 -12.48 -6.18
CA LYS A 127 -3.64 -12.90 -5.54
C LYS A 127 -3.57 -12.88 -4.02
N ARG A 128 -2.37 -12.90 -3.44
CA ARG A 128 -2.13 -12.98 -1.99
C ARG A 128 -1.09 -11.99 -1.52
N PHE A 129 -1.29 -11.50 -0.31
CA PHE A 129 -0.27 -10.82 0.48
C PHE A 129 -0.12 -11.54 1.81
N ARG A 130 1.10 -11.89 2.19
CA ARG A 130 1.36 -12.71 3.38
C ARG A 130 2.49 -12.16 4.23
N LEU A 131 2.34 -12.29 5.54
CA LEU A 131 3.28 -11.78 6.55
C LEU A 131 4.13 -12.89 7.18
N ASP A 132 3.75 -14.16 7.00
CA ASP A 132 4.51 -15.27 7.56
C ASP A 132 5.89 -15.41 6.90
N PRO A 133 6.96 -15.67 7.68
CA PRO A 133 8.28 -15.93 7.12
C PRO A 133 8.29 -17.21 6.28
N HIS A 134 8.85 -17.14 5.08
CA HIS A 134 9.06 -18.31 4.23
C HIS A 134 10.22 -18.09 3.26
N GLU A 135 10.77 -19.17 2.71
CA GLU A 135 11.80 -19.07 1.67
C GLU A 135 11.21 -18.50 0.36
N PRO A 136 11.93 -17.61 -0.36
CA PRO A 136 11.47 -17.10 -1.65
C PRO A 136 11.13 -18.23 -2.63
N ALA A 137 9.94 -18.17 -3.20
CA ALA A 137 9.42 -19.16 -4.14
C ALA A 137 9.16 -18.54 -5.52
N PRO A 138 9.05 -19.35 -6.58
CA PRO A 138 8.70 -18.84 -7.92
C PRO A 138 7.35 -18.13 -7.99
N THR A 139 6.44 -18.37 -7.04
CA THR A 139 5.14 -17.70 -6.94
C THR A 139 5.22 -16.31 -6.30
N CYS A 140 6.38 -15.91 -5.77
CA CYS A 140 6.60 -14.59 -5.20
C CYS A 140 6.80 -13.56 -6.31
N TRP A 141 5.87 -12.63 -6.44
CA TRP A 141 6.07 -11.45 -7.29
C TRP A 141 7.05 -10.48 -6.64
N MET A 142 6.90 -10.24 -5.34
CA MET A 142 7.79 -9.42 -4.52
C MET A 142 7.88 -10.03 -3.11
N HIS A 143 9.08 -10.15 -2.58
CA HIS A 143 9.36 -10.74 -1.27
C HIS A 143 10.41 -9.90 -0.55
N ASP A 144 10.08 -9.40 0.64
CA ASP A 144 11.00 -8.68 1.51
C ASP A 144 10.61 -8.82 2.99
N ALA A 145 11.27 -8.06 3.86
CA ALA A 145 11.07 -8.12 5.31
C ALA A 145 9.67 -7.67 5.78
N THR A 146 8.89 -7.01 4.92
CA THR A 146 7.54 -6.51 5.21
C THR A 146 6.45 -7.49 4.78
N GLY A 147 6.80 -8.51 4.01
CA GLY A 147 5.91 -9.58 3.58
C GLY A 147 6.17 -10.01 2.14
N CYS A 148 5.29 -10.89 1.66
CA CYS A 148 5.35 -11.42 0.30
C CYS A 148 4.05 -11.20 -0.47
N TRP A 149 4.16 -10.60 -1.64
CA TRP A 149 3.12 -10.50 -2.66
C TRP A 149 3.26 -11.68 -3.61
N SER A 150 2.23 -12.51 -3.73
CA SER A 150 2.30 -13.79 -4.45
C SER A 150 1.04 -14.10 -5.26
N LEU A 151 1.19 -15.04 -6.19
CA LEU A 151 0.11 -15.60 -7.01
C LEU A 151 -0.96 -16.35 -6.21
#